data_AF-A0A0V1LVK5-F1
#
_entry.id   AF-A0A0V1LVK5-F1
#
_cell.length_a   1.000
_cell.length_b   1.000
_cell.length_c   1.000
_cell.angle_alpha   90.00
_cell.angle_beta   90.00
_cell.angle_gamma   90.00
#
_symmetry.space_group_name_H-M   'P 1'
#
loop_
_entity.id
_entity.type
_entity.pdbx_description
1 polymer ?
#
loop_
_entity_poly.entity_id
_entity_poly.type
_entity_poly.pdbx_seq_one_letter_code
_entity_poly.pdbx_strand_id
1 'polypeptide(L)'
;MIFQPSLIFLSLTILFLNVSDAKRDPLPCVDTDEETCNQLAALKHEFSKKGCKEDRYFSRFVCCASCTRLWKIKVDSNGVFEDTKDLKFNDPTCPDVQDRVKHCEERIEYSPGYCDRRIGHYNCAKTCDVACV
;
A
#
# COMPACT_ATOMS: atom_id res chain seq x y z
N MET A 1 -67.27 -22.44 9.83
CA MET A 1 -66.63 -22.03 8.57
C MET A 1 -66.40 -20.53 8.63
N ILE A 2 -65.13 -20.09 8.63
CA ILE A 2 -64.57 -18.96 7.86
C ILE A 2 -63.04 -19.06 8.04
N PHE A 3 -62.36 -18.90 6.90
CA PHE A 3 -60.96 -19.13 6.55
C PHE A 3 -59.87 -18.42 7.38
N GLN A 4 -58.72 -19.10 7.56
CA GLN A 4 -57.36 -18.55 7.73
C GLN A 4 -56.90 -17.84 6.42
N PRO A 5 -55.98 -16.85 6.42
CA PRO A 5 -54.55 -17.15 6.62
C PRO A 5 -53.66 -16.06 7.28
N SER A 6 -52.62 -16.58 7.94
CA SER A 6 -51.22 -16.14 8.04
C SER A 6 -50.83 -14.74 7.53
N LEU A 7 -50.27 -13.92 8.44
CA LEU A 7 -49.33 -12.82 8.17
C LEU A 7 -48.09 -13.09 9.04
N ILE A 8 -47.18 -13.98 8.65
CA ILE A 8 -45.98 -13.70 7.84
C ILE A 8 -45.31 -12.36 8.22
N PHE A 9 -44.29 -12.50 9.07
CA PHE A 9 -42.97 -11.87 9.00
C PHE A 9 -42.86 -10.49 8.35
N LEU A 10 -42.50 -9.48 9.16
CA LEU A 10 -41.54 -8.46 8.76
C LEU A 10 -40.75 -8.02 9.99
N SER A 11 -39.84 -8.90 10.44
CA SER A 11 -38.65 -8.47 11.15
C SER A 11 -37.84 -7.66 10.15
N LEU A 12 -37.96 -6.33 10.22
CA LEU A 12 -37.14 -5.40 9.48
C LEU A 12 -35.73 -5.44 10.10
N THR A 13 -34.98 -6.50 9.81
CA THR A 13 -33.56 -6.59 10.12
C THR A 13 -32.88 -5.61 9.17
N ILE A 14 -32.72 -4.38 9.62
CA ILE A 14 -31.86 -3.40 8.97
C ILE A 14 -30.44 -3.97 9.06
N LEU A 15 -30.00 -4.64 7.97
CA LEU A 15 -28.61 -4.95 7.76
C LEU A 15 -27.88 -3.61 7.64
N PHE A 16 -27.21 -3.19 8.70
CA PHE A 16 -26.17 -2.17 8.61
C PHE A 16 -25.06 -2.75 7.72
N LEU A 17 -25.17 -2.52 6.41
CA LEU A 17 -24.02 -2.54 5.52
C LEU A 17 -23.16 -1.35 5.92
N ASN A 18 -22.29 -1.53 6.92
CA ASN A 18 -21.12 -0.69 7.06
C ASN A 18 -20.23 -1.03 5.85
N VAL A 19 -20.48 -0.37 4.71
CA VAL A 19 -19.44 -0.20 3.70
C VAL A 19 -18.34 0.55 4.43
N SER A 20 -17.31 -0.19 4.83
CA SER A 20 -16.14 0.41 5.43
C SER A 20 -15.46 1.20 4.32
N ASP A 21 -15.71 2.52 4.25
CA ASP A 21 -14.92 3.51 3.49
C ASP A 21 -13.48 3.63 4.02
N ALA A 22 -12.96 2.57 4.63
CA ALA A 22 -11.62 2.54 5.17
C ALA A 22 -10.64 2.40 4.00
N LYS A 23 -9.95 3.50 3.73
CA LYS A 23 -8.79 3.52 2.85
C LYS A 23 -7.78 2.45 3.29
N ARG A 24 -7.05 1.92 2.33
CA ARG A 24 -6.00 0.93 2.54
C ARG A 24 -4.74 1.60 3.09
N ASP A 25 -4.25 1.11 4.22
CA ASP A 25 -3.00 1.62 4.79
C ASP A 25 -1.81 1.43 3.83
N PRO A 26 -0.85 2.39 3.78
CA PRO A 26 0.40 2.19 3.06
C PRO A 26 1.15 0.97 3.59
N LEU A 27 1.79 0.21 2.68
CA LEU A 27 2.59 -0.95 3.07
C LEU A 27 3.72 -0.55 4.03
N PRO A 28 3.98 -1.31 5.11
CA PRO A 28 5.07 -1.02 6.03
C PRO A 28 6.43 -1.06 5.31
N CYS A 29 7.42 -0.37 5.88
CA CYS A 29 8.80 -0.37 5.38
C CYS A 29 9.48 -1.69 5.73
N VAL A 30 9.45 -2.63 4.78
CA VAL A 30 10.05 -3.97 4.92
C VAL A 30 10.77 -4.30 3.62
N ASP A 31 11.87 -5.05 3.72
CA ASP A 31 12.60 -5.56 2.56
C ASP A 31 11.91 -6.81 2.00
N THR A 32 11.87 -6.93 0.68
CA THR A 32 11.25 -8.09 0.00
C THR A 32 12.09 -9.35 0.17
N ASP A 33 13.41 -9.20 0.09
CA ASP A 33 14.41 -10.22 0.35
C ASP A 33 15.47 -9.55 1.22
N GLU A 34 15.36 -9.78 2.52
CA GLU A 34 16.19 -9.11 3.51
C GLU A 34 17.68 -9.39 3.28
N GLU A 35 18.06 -10.61 2.93
CA GLU A 35 19.46 -10.96 2.72
C GLU A 35 20.02 -10.22 1.50
N THR A 36 19.33 -10.30 0.37
CA THR A 36 19.75 -9.63 -0.87
C THR A 36 19.82 -8.11 -0.68
N CYS A 37 18.77 -7.50 -0.09
CA CYS A 37 18.74 -6.06 0.18
C CYS A 37 19.86 -5.64 1.16
N ASN A 38 20.12 -6.44 2.21
CA ASN A 38 21.19 -6.18 3.17
C ASN A 38 22.57 -6.25 2.53
N GLN A 39 22.84 -7.26 1.69
CA GLN A 39 24.11 -7.39 0.97
C GLN A 39 24.33 -6.19 0.05
N LEU A 40 23.32 -5.84 -0.75
CA LEU A 40 23.37 -4.66 -1.63
C LEU A 40 23.63 -3.38 -0.84
N ALA A 41 23.03 -3.22 0.33
CA ALA A 41 23.26 -2.08 1.19
C ALA A 41 24.68 -2.06 1.81
N ALA A 42 25.14 -3.19 2.34
CA ALA A 42 26.44 -3.31 3.00
C ALA A 42 27.61 -3.03 2.07
N LEU A 43 27.49 -3.40 0.79
CA LEU A 43 28.51 -3.16 -0.22
C LEU A 43 28.71 -1.67 -0.53
N LYS A 44 27.85 -0.76 -0.05
CA LYS A 44 27.87 0.70 -0.34
C LYS A 44 28.09 1.00 -1.83
N HIS A 45 27.71 0.07 -2.69
CA HIS A 45 28.03 0.08 -4.10
C HIS A 45 27.33 1.28 -4.74
N GLU A 46 27.79 1.70 -5.91
CA GLU A 46 27.05 2.68 -6.71
C GLU A 46 25.59 2.24 -6.93
N PHE A 47 25.32 0.94 -6.94
CA PHE A 47 23.98 0.38 -7.05
C PHE A 47 23.07 0.74 -5.86
N SER A 48 23.55 0.69 -4.61
CA SER A 48 22.75 1.08 -3.43
C SER A 48 22.57 2.59 -3.35
N LYS A 49 23.53 3.38 -3.83
CA LYS A 49 23.34 4.84 -3.96
C LYS A 49 22.34 5.18 -5.06
N LYS A 50 22.45 4.53 -6.23
CA LYS A 50 21.62 4.79 -7.40
C LYS A 50 20.20 4.28 -7.20
N GLY A 51 20.03 3.01 -6.84
CA GLY A 51 18.72 2.40 -6.62
C GLY A 51 17.95 3.04 -5.45
N CYS A 52 18.59 3.27 -4.30
CA CYS A 52 17.90 3.92 -3.18
C CYS A 52 17.51 5.37 -3.48
N LYS A 53 18.30 6.11 -4.29
CA LYS A 53 18.06 7.55 -4.56
C LYS A 53 17.26 7.84 -5.82
N GLU A 54 17.41 7.02 -6.85
CA GLU A 54 16.89 7.32 -8.19
C GLU A 54 15.64 6.52 -8.54
N ASP A 55 15.41 5.36 -7.89
CA ASP A 55 14.24 4.52 -8.14
C ASP A 55 13.39 4.37 -6.88
N ARG A 56 12.27 5.09 -6.85
CA ARG A 56 11.31 5.01 -5.73
C ARG A 56 10.70 3.61 -5.58
N TYR A 57 10.42 2.90 -6.68
CA TYR A 57 9.85 1.56 -6.56
C TYR A 57 10.82 0.65 -5.81
N PHE A 58 12.09 0.67 -6.20
CA PHE A 58 13.13 -0.07 -5.52
C PHE A 58 13.30 0.39 -4.07
N SER A 59 13.47 1.69 -3.85
CA SER A 59 13.83 2.24 -2.54
C SER A 59 12.72 2.17 -1.50
N ARG A 60 11.46 2.38 -1.88
CA ARG A 60 10.32 2.40 -0.95
C ARG A 60 9.61 1.06 -0.82
N PHE A 61 9.59 0.28 -1.89
CA PHE A 61 8.81 -0.95 -1.93
C PHE A 61 9.68 -2.20 -1.92
N VAL A 62 10.83 -2.24 -2.61
CA VAL A 62 11.64 -3.47 -2.69
C VAL A 62 12.62 -3.62 -1.51
N CYS A 63 13.45 -2.60 -1.25
CA CYS A 63 14.52 -2.62 -0.24
C CYS A 63 14.40 -1.45 0.77
N CYS A 64 13.20 -1.23 1.31
CA CYS A 64 12.91 -0.10 2.18
C CYS A 64 13.75 -0.03 3.46
N ALA A 65 13.79 -1.11 4.26
CA ALA A 65 14.51 -1.15 5.52
C ALA A 65 16.03 -0.99 5.29
N SER A 66 16.55 -1.62 4.24
CA SER A 66 17.94 -1.47 3.83
C SER A 66 18.27 -0.04 3.39
N CYS A 67 17.44 0.60 2.56
CA CYS A 67 17.66 1.97 2.10
C CYS A 67 17.54 3.00 3.24
N THR A 68 16.53 2.89 4.10
CA THR A 68 16.36 3.78 5.26
C THR A 68 17.52 3.68 6.25
N ARG A 69 18.02 2.46 6.53
CA ARG A 69 19.23 2.26 7.35
C ARG A 69 20.47 2.92 6.75
N LEU A 70 20.68 2.80 5.44
CA LEU A 70 21.79 3.49 4.75
C LEU A 70 21.71 5.02 4.91
N TRP A 71 20.49 5.54 4.89
CA TRP A 71 20.21 6.97 5.02
C TRP A 71 20.11 7.41 6.48
N LYS A 72 20.26 6.48 7.42
CA LYS A 72 20.14 6.69 8.87
C LYS A 72 18.78 7.24 9.29
N ILE A 73 17.73 6.89 8.54
CA ILE A 73 16.34 7.17 8.88
C ILE A 73 15.86 6.06 9.82
N LYS A 74 15.16 6.43 10.90
CA LYS A 74 14.56 5.46 11.82
C LYS A 74 13.20 5.01 11.27
N VAL A 75 12.95 3.72 11.34
CA VAL A 75 11.63 3.10 11.09
C VAL A 75 11.03 2.76 12.45
N ASP A 76 9.77 3.11 12.66
CA ASP A 76 9.05 2.82 13.89
C ASP A 76 8.55 1.36 13.97
N SER A 77 7.86 1.01 15.06
CA SER A 77 7.33 -0.34 15.27
C SER A 77 6.25 -0.75 14.28
N ASN A 78 5.62 0.21 13.61
CA ASN A 78 4.58 -0.02 12.61
C ASN A 78 5.17 -0.08 11.19
N GLY A 79 6.48 0.07 11.04
CA GLY A 79 7.14 0.11 9.73
C GLY A 79 7.03 1.48 9.04
N VAL A 80 6.66 2.54 9.77
CA VAL A 80 6.56 3.90 9.23
C VAL A 80 7.88 4.65 9.47
N PHE A 81 8.28 5.50 8.53
CA PHE A 81 9.45 6.34 8.68
C PHE A 81 9.14 7.79 8.30
N GLU A 82 9.90 8.73 8.87
CA GLU A 82 9.76 10.14 8.54
C GLU A 82 10.26 10.44 7.12
N ASP A 83 9.43 11.15 6.37
CA ASP A 83 9.75 11.60 5.02
C ASP A 83 11.02 12.46 5.00
N THR A 84 11.89 12.19 4.05
CA THR A 84 13.02 13.06 3.71
C THR A 84 12.69 13.85 2.44
N LYS A 85 13.65 14.68 1.97
CA LYS A 85 13.52 15.34 0.67
C LYS A 85 13.43 14.32 -0.48
N ASP A 86 14.17 13.22 -0.38
CA ASP A 86 14.40 12.30 -1.51
C ASP A 86 13.68 10.95 -1.37
N LEU A 87 13.29 10.55 -0.16
CA LEU A 87 12.55 9.32 0.12
C LEU A 87 11.32 9.61 0.96
N LYS A 88 10.16 9.18 0.46
CA LYS A 88 8.84 9.39 1.05
C LYS A 88 8.22 8.04 1.44
N PHE A 89 7.74 7.93 2.67
CA PHE A 89 6.93 6.81 3.15
C PHE A 89 5.57 6.80 2.44
N ASN A 90 4.90 7.95 2.45
CA ASN A 90 3.64 8.15 1.75
C ASN A 90 3.82 8.25 0.24
N ASP A 91 2.69 8.22 -0.48
CA ASP A 91 2.67 8.60 -1.87
C ASP A 91 3.10 10.08 -2.02
N PRO A 92 4.04 10.43 -2.92
CA PRO A 92 4.47 11.82 -3.14
C PRO A 92 3.36 12.75 -3.62
N THR A 93 2.23 12.20 -4.08
CA THR A 93 1.05 12.98 -4.52
C THR A 93 0.06 13.25 -3.39
N CYS A 94 0.30 12.73 -2.18
CA CYS A 94 -0.49 13.05 -1.01
C CYS A 94 -0.64 14.58 -0.79
N PRO A 95 -1.81 15.08 -0.36
CA PRO A 95 -2.98 14.30 0.10
C PRO A 95 -3.90 13.76 -1.01
N ASP A 96 -3.72 14.20 -2.26
CA ASP A 96 -4.55 13.79 -3.40
C ASP A 96 -3.83 12.71 -4.22
N VAL A 97 -3.87 11.47 -3.70
CA VAL A 97 -3.18 10.32 -4.28
C VAL A 97 -3.58 10.11 -5.74
N GLN A 98 -2.60 9.90 -6.61
CA GLN A 98 -2.80 9.61 -8.03
C GLN A 98 -2.21 8.27 -8.46
N ASP A 99 -2.81 7.69 -9.50
CA ASP A 99 -2.21 6.58 -10.22
C ASP A 99 -1.09 7.07 -11.14
N ARG A 100 -0.03 6.28 -11.24
CA ARG A 100 1.14 6.55 -12.10
C ARG A 100 0.99 5.96 -13.50
N VAL A 101 0.12 4.96 -13.65
CA VAL A 101 -0.12 4.26 -14.92
C VAL A 101 -1.60 4.28 -15.29
N LYS A 102 -1.89 4.03 -16.57
CA LYS A 102 -3.26 3.88 -17.07
C LYS A 102 -3.79 2.46 -16.83
N HIS A 103 -5.11 2.31 -16.94
CA HIS A 103 -5.83 1.03 -16.88
C HIS A 103 -5.70 0.31 -15.52
N CYS A 104 -5.71 1.06 -14.42
CA CYS A 104 -5.62 0.47 -13.08
C CYS A 104 -6.85 -0.36 -12.71
N GLU A 105 -8.05 0.07 -13.10
CA GLU A 105 -9.30 -0.68 -12.90
C GLU A 105 -9.22 -2.08 -13.54
N GLU A 106 -8.87 -2.15 -14.82
CA GLU A 106 -8.67 -3.41 -15.56
C GLU A 106 -7.60 -4.29 -14.91
N ARG A 107 -6.45 -3.70 -14.52
CA ARG A 107 -5.35 -4.46 -13.88
C ARG A 107 -5.79 -5.13 -12.58
N ILE A 108 -6.61 -4.43 -11.79
CA ILE A 108 -7.13 -4.95 -10.52
C ILE A 108 -8.16 -6.05 -10.79
N GLU A 109 -9.05 -5.86 -11.77
CA GLU A 109 -10.03 -6.86 -12.19
C GLU A 109 -9.38 -8.18 -12.61
N TYR A 110 -8.33 -8.12 -13.44
CA TYR A 110 -7.64 -9.32 -13.95
C TYR A 110 -6.54 -9.86 -13.02
N SER A 111 -6.19 -9.15 -11.94
CA SER A 111 -5.13 -9.54 -11.02
C SER A 111 -5.61 -9.51 -9.56
N PRO A 112 -6.25 -10.59 -9.09
CA PRO A 112 -6.67 -10.68 -7.69
C PRO A 112 -5.52 -10.39 -6.72
N GLY A 113 -5.79 -9.52 -5.75
CA GLY A 113 -4.81 -9.05 -4.77
C GLY A 113 -3.75 -8.11 -5.34
N TYR A 114 -3.96 -7.46 -6.50
CA TYR A 114 -3.01 -6.49 -7.05
C TYR A 114 -2.70 -5.37 -6.05
N CYS A 115 -3.72 -4.87 -5.37
CA CYS A 115 -3.60 -3.81 -4.37
C CYS A 115 -2.93 -4.26 -3.07
N ASP A 116 -2.80 -5.56 -2.80
CA ASP A 116 -2.00 -6.07 -1.68
C ASP A 116 -0.51 -6.09 -2.00
N ARG A 117 -0.15 -5.88 -3.27
CA ARG A 117 1.24 -5.96 -3.74
C ARG A 117 1.84 -4.57 -3.83
N ARG A 118 3.15 -4.54 -3.61
CA ARG A 118 4.02 -3.37 -3.84
C ARG A 118 3.78 -2.68 -5.17
N ILE A 119 3.65 -3.47 -6.24
CA ILE A 119 3.44 -2.94 -7.59
C ILE A 119 2.08 -2.24 -7.72
N GLY A 120 1.05 -2.70 -7.00
CA GLY A 120 -0.25 -2.04 -6.93
C GLY A 120 -0.17 -0.71 -6.20
N HIS A 121 0.42 -0.69 -5.01
CA HIS A 121 0.65 0.57 -4.28
C HIS A 121 1.56 1.54 -5.03
N TYR A 122 2.52 1.05 -5.83
CA TYR A 122 3.38 1.91 -6.62
C TYR A 122 2.67 2.46 -7.86
N ASN A 123 1.98 1.63 -8.63
CA ASN A 123 1.42 2.06 -9.91
C ASN A 123 0.00 2.64 -9.80
N CYS A 124 -0.82 2.06 -8.93
CA CYS A 124 -2.26 2.27 -8.89
C CYS A 124 -2.73 2.69 -7.49
N ALA A 125 -1.98 3.56 -6.82
CA ALA A 125 -2.23 3.97 -5.44
C ALA A 125 -3.64 4.56 -5.24
N LYS A 126 -4.15 5.33 -6.20
CA LYS A 126 -5.48 5.94 -6.13
C LYS A 126 -6.57 4.89 -6.31
N THR A 127 -6.47 4.07 -7.35
CA THR A 127 -7.47 3.03 -7.62
C THR A 127 -7.45 1.95 -6.54
N CYS A 128 -6.30 1.70 -5.91
CA CYS A 128 -6.18 0.83 -4.74
C CYS A 128 -6.60 1.48 -3.41
N ASP A 129 -7.11 2.71 -3.46
CA ASP A 129 -7.56 3.52 -2.32
C ASP A 129 -6.52 3.60 -1.19
N VAL A 130 -5.26 3.80 -1.54
CA VAL A 130 -4.16 3.90 -0.57
C VAL A 130 -4.27 5.21 0.20
N ALA A 131 -4.24 5.12 1.52
CA ALA A 131 -4.30 6.26 2.43
C ALA A 131 -3.01 7.09 2.43
N CYS A 132 -3.12 8.34 2.86
CA CYS A 132 -1.99 9.16 3.28
C CYS A 132 -2.02 9.22 4.82
N VAL A 133 -0.94 8.83 5.47
CA VAL A 133 -0.86 8.73 6.94
C VAL A 133 0.07 9.76 7.57
#